data_AF-A0A5S4V5S0-F1
#
_entry.id   AF-A0A5S4V5S0-F1
#
_cell.length_a   1.000
_cell.length_b   1.000
_cell.length_c   1.000
_cell.angle_alpha   90.00
_cell.angle_beta   90.00
_cell.angle_gamma   90.00
#
_symmetry.space_group_name_H-M   'P 1'
#
loop_
_entity.id
_entity.type
_entity.pdbx_description
1 polymer ?
#
loop_
_entity_poly.entity_id
_entity_poly.type
_entity_poly.pdbx_seq_one_letter_code
_entity_poly.pdbx_strand_id
1 'polypeptide(L)'
;MSEVVTIAPWNPWPLVFPGIVLVVAVMASFVGGHYRSKTMRESGYALFVVGGLAAAWMTWSMSGLWDASAREEALVAAGYESPTFSGTTDVVGGELPPMAWQAIRDGERVRGVLHPLDGDRWEIRELPE
;
A
#
# COMPACT_ATOMS: atom_id res chain seq x y z
N MET A 1 9.26 -23.29 13.02
CA MET A 1 10.13 -22.30 13.68
C MET A 1 9.40 -20.95 13.75
N SER A 2 9.81 -20.00 14.61
CA SER A 2 9.32 -18.62 14.55
C SER A 2 10.43 -17.58 14.59
N GLU A 3 10.30 -16.55 13.75
CA GLU A 3 11.26 -15.46 13.60
C GLU A 3 10.51 -14.12 13.50
N VAL A 4 11.05 -13.05 14.09
CA VAL A 4 10.43 -11.72 14.04
C VAL A 4 11.17 -10.84 13.03
N VAL A 5 10.44 -10.34 12.04
CA VAL A 5 10.96 -9.44 11.00
C VAL A 5 10.31 -8.06 11.09
N THR A 6 11.00 -7.06 10.55
CA THR A 6 10.46 -5.70 10.39
C THR A 6 10.12 -5.49 8.93
N ILE A 7 8.88 -5.10 8.64
CA ILE A 7 8.37 -4.83 7.30
C ILE A 7 8.20 -3.33 7.15
N ALA A 8 8.90 -2.73 6.20
CA ALA A 8 8.92 -1.27 6.05
C ALA A 8 7.50 -0.72 5.76
N PRO A 9 7.09 0.37 6.44
CA PRO A 9 5.77 0.96 6.22
C PRO A 9 5.69 1.59 4.84
N TRP A 10 4.47 1.76 4.34
CA TRP A 10 4.21 2.41 3.06
C TRP A 10 4.85 3.80 2.98
N ASN A 11 5.65 4.04 1.93
CA ASN A 11 6.23 5.34 1.66
C ASN A 11 5.27 6.20 0.81
N PRO A 12 4.70 7.30 1.34
CA PRO A 12 3.73 8.12 0.62
C PRO A 12 4.36 9.05 -0.43
N TRP A 13 5.68 9.04 -0.62
CA TRP A 13 6.38 9.91 -1.57
C TRP A 13 5.78 9.95 -2.98
N PRO A 14 5.30 8.83 -3.58
CA PRO A 14 4.67 8.88 -4.90
C PRO A 14 3.40 9.75 -4.96
N LEU A 15 2.77 10.06 -3.82
CA LEU A 15 1.58 10.91 -3.73
C LEU A 15 1.89 12.41 -3.81
N VAL A 16 3.17 12.80 -3.76
CA VAL A 16 3.57 14.20 -3.89
C VAL A 16 3.14 14.76 -5.25
N PHE A 17 3.35 14.02 -6.34
CA PHE A 17 2.95 14.45 -7.69
C PHE A 17 1.44 14.69 -7.83
N PRO A 18 0.54 13.74 -7.49
CA PRO A 18 -0.89 14.00 -7.54
C PRO A 18 -1.31 15.10 -6.56
N GLY A 19 -0.64 15.22 -5.40
CA GLY A 19 -0.86 16.34 -4.48
C GLY A 19 -0.59 17.71 -5.12
N ILE A 20 0.51 17.86 -5.86
CA ILE A 20 0.82 19.09 -6.61
C ILE A 20 -0.24 19.38 -7.67
N VAL A 21 -0.67 18.36 -8.42
CA VAL A 21 -1.72 18.51 -9.45
C VAL A 21 -3.03 19.02 -8.83
N LEU A 22 -3.41 18.48 -7.68
CA LEU A 22 -4.60 18.93 -6.93
C LEU A 22 -4.48 20.39 -6.50
N VAL A 23 -3.32 20.80 -5.97
CA VAL A 23 -3.07 22.20 -5.60
C VAL A 23 -3.22 23.12 -6.81
N VAL A 24 -2.65 22.74 -7.95
CA VAL A 24 -2.78 23.52 -9.20
C VAL A 24 -4.24 23.59 -9.67
N ALA A 25 -5.00 22.50 -9.55
CA ALA A 25 -6.43 22.46 -9.89
C ALA A 25 -7.24 23.46 -9.05
N VAL A 26 -7.01 23.45 -7.73
CA VAL A 26 -7.66 24.37 -6.79
C VAL A 26 -7.32 25.82 -7.14
N MET A 27 -6.04 26.11 -7.39
CA MET A 27 -5.59 27.45 -7.79
C MET A 27 -6.27 27.91 -9.08
N ALA A 28 -6.36 27.05 -10.10
CA ALA A 28 -7.05 27.36 -11.35
C ALA A 28 -8.54 27.70 -11.14
N SER A 29 -9.23 26.97 -10.26
CA SER A 29 -10.61 27.29 -9.88
C SER A 29 -10.74 28.65 -9.18
N PHE A 30 -9.86 28.97 -8.22
CA PHE A 30 -9.87 30.25 -7.51
C PHE A 30 -9.59 31.43 -8.46
N VAL A 31 -8.56 31.30 -9.29
CA VAL A 31 -8.18 32.31 -10.28
C VAL A 31 -9.32 32.49 -11.31
N GLY A 32 -9.95 31.40 -11.76
CA GLY A 32 -11.13 31.45 -12.63
C GLY A 32 -12.30 32.19 -12.02
N GLY A 33 -12.55 31.99 -10.71
CA GLY A 33 -13.55 32.74 -9.96
C GLY A 33 -13.23 34.24 -9.85
N HIS A 34 -11.98 34.58 -9.56
CA HIS A 34 -11.52 35.97 -9.43
C HIS A 34 -11.68 36.76 -10.75
N TYR A 35 -11.30 36.17 -11.88
CA TYR A 35 -11.38 36.80 -13.19
C TYR A 35 -12.75 36.63 -13.89
N ARG A 36 -13.78 36.12 -13.19
CA ARG A 36 -15.13 35.84 -13.72
C ARG A 36 -15.14 34.94 -14.98
N SER A 37 -14.11 34.12 -15.18
CA SER A 37 -14.03 33.18 -16.29
C SER A 37 -14.74 31.88 -15.92
N LYS A 38 -15.95 31.69 -16.46
CA LYS A 38 -16.76 30.49 -16.22
C LYS A 38 -16.01 29.22 -16.62
N THR A 39 -15.41 29.21 -17.82
CA THR A 39 -14.67 28.06 -18.36
C THR A 39 -13.48 27.68 -17.49
N MET A 40 -12.73 28.66 -16.97
CA MET A 40 -11.57 28.39 -16.12
C MET A 40 -11.98 27.87 -14.74
N ARG A 41 -13.08 28.37 -14.18
CA ARG A 41 -13.63 27.89 -12.92
C ARG A 41 -14.13 26.43 -13.03
N GLU A 42 -14.89 26.14 -14.08
CA GLU A 42 -15.49 24.81 -14.30
C GLU A 42 -14.45 23.75 -14.66
N SER A 43 -13.45 24.10 -15.49
CA SER A 43 -12.33 23.21 -15.79
C SER A 43 -11.48 22.92 -14.55
N GLY A 44 -11.19 23.92 -13.72
CA GLY A 44 -10.50 23.69 -12.45
C GLY A 44 -11.27 22.75 -11.51
N TYR A 45 -12.60 22.87 -11.44
CA TYR A 45 -13.44 22.00 -10.62
C TYR A 45 -13.44 20.56 -11.14
N ALA A 46 -13.62 20.40 -12.46
CA ALA A 46 -13.55 19.08 -13.09
C ALA A 46 -12.17 18.43 -12.87
N LEU A 47 -11.09 19.19 -13.03
CA LEU A 47 -9.72 18.72 -12.81
C LEU A 47 -9.49 18.33 -11.34
N PHE A 48 -10.05 19.08 -10.40
CA PHE A 48 -9.96 18.77 -8.97
C PHE A 48 -10.69 17.48 -8.63
N VAL A 49 -11.92 17.29 -9.11
CA VAL A 49 -12.71 16.07 -8.85
C VAL A 49 -12.04 14.84 -9.47
N VAL A 50 -11.67 14.92 -10.76
CA VAL A 50 -11.04 13.81 -11.47
C VAL A 50 -9.66 13.52 -10.89
N GLY A 51 -8.86 14.55 -10.62
CA GLY A 51 -7.55 14.42 -10.00
C GLY A 51 -7.64 13.86 -8.57
N GLY A 52 -8.67 14.23 -7.81
CA GLY A 52 -8.87 13.75 -6.44
C GLY A 52 -9.21 12.28 -6.40
N LEU A 53 -10.12 11.84 -7.28
CA LEU A 53 -10.46 10.43 -7.44
C LEU A 53 -9.26 9.63 -7.93
N ALA A 54 -8.49 10.14 -8.91
CA ALA A 54 -7.28 9.49 -9.38
C ALA A 54 -6.22 9.37 -8.27
N ALA A 55 -6.02 10.41 -7.46
CA ALA A 55 -5.08 10.40 -6.34
C ALA A 55 -5.48 9.38 -5.26
N ALA A 56 -6.77 9.31 -4.92
CA ALA A 56 -7.30 8.30 -4.00
C ALA A 56 -7.09 6.88 -4.54
N TRP A 57 -7.40 6.67 -5.83
CA TRP A 57 -7.18 5.38 -6.48
C TRP A 57 -5.70 4.96 -6.51
N MET A 58 -4.80 5.89 -6.85
CA MET A 58 -3.36 5.65 -6.83
C MET A 58 -2.87 5.34 -5.42
N THR A 59 -3.34 6.07 -4.40
CA THR A 59 -2.99 5.81 -3.01
C THR A 59 -3.32 4.39 -2.62
N TRP A 60 -4.57 3.96 -2.87
CA TRP A 60 -5.03 2.60 -2.58
C TRP A 60 -4.24 1.52 -3.33
N SER A 61 -4.03 1.72 -4.63
CA SER A 61 -3.36 0.72 -5.48
C SER A 61 -1.88 0.58 -5.11
N MET A 62 -1.21 1.71 -4.89
CA MET A 62 0.22 1.71 -4.61
C MET A 62 0.53 1.24 -3.18
N SER A 63 -0.32 1.56 -2.20
CA SER A 63 -0.17 1.01 -0.85
C SER A 63 -0.28 -0.51 -0.85
N GLY A 64 -1.21 -1.07 -1.62
CA GLY A 64 -1.36 -2.52 -1.75
C GLY A 64 -0.15 -3.19 -2.42
N LEU A 65 0.39 -2.59 -3.49
CA LEU A 65 1.57 -3.12 -4.18
C LEU A 65 2.82 -3.12 -3.29
N TRP A 66 3.04 -2.06 -2.52
CA TRP A 66 4.16 -2.00 -1.58
C TRP A 66 4.03 -3.00 -0.45
N ASP A 67 2.84 -3.14 0.10
CA ASP A 67 2.58 -4.07 1.19
C ASP A 67 2.88 -5.52 0.73
N ALA A 68 2.65 -5.84 -0.55
CA ALA A 68 3.09 -7.10 -1.14
C ALA A 68 4.61 -7.19 -1.30
N SER A 69 5.26 -6.18 -1.88
CA SER A 69 6.71 -6.22 -2.14
C SER A 69 7.53 -6.22 -0.86
N ALA A 70 7.15 -5.41 0.14
CA ALA A 70 7.84 -5.32 1.42
C ALA A 70 7.77 -6.63 2.21
N ARG A 71 6.64 -7.35 2.12
CA ARG A 71 6.51 -8.70 2.73
C ARG A 71 7.39 -9.72 2.02
N GLU A 72 7.42 -9.70 0.69
CA GLU A 72 8.29 -10.56 -0.10
C GLU A 72 9.76 -10.33 0.28
N GLU A 73 10.21 -9.08 0.28
CA GLU A 73 11.58 -8.70 0.66
C GLU A 73 11.95 -9.16 2.08
N ALA A 74 11.02 -9.04 3.04
CA ALA A 74 11.24 -9.49 4.41
C ALA A 74 11.40 -11.01 4.53
N LEU A 75 10.59 -11.79 3.80
CA LEU A 75 10.72 -13.26 3.78
C LEU A 75 12.01 -13.69 3.06
N VAL A 76 12.36 -13.04 1.96
CA VAL A 76 13.63 -13.30 1.25
C VAL A 76 14.83 -12.99 2.14
N ALA A 77 14.79 -11.89 2.89
CA ALA A 77 15.83 -11.56 3.87
C ALA A 77 15.96 -12.59 5.00
N ALA A 78 14.86 -13.25 5.38
CA ALA A 78 14.83 -14.34 6.36
C ALA A 78 15.24 -15.72 5.77
N GLY A 79 15.60 -15.77 4.47
CA GLY A 79 16.10 -16.97 3.79
C GLY A 79 15.02 -17.80 3.09
N TYR A 80 13.81 -17.25 2.90
CA TYR A 80 12.75 -17.90 2.13
C TYR A 80 12.78 -17.46 0.67
N GLU A 81 12.84 -18.42 -0.25
CA GLU A 81 12.83 -18.20 -1.67
C GLU A 81 11.42 -18.20 -2.26
N SER A 82 11.15 -17.28 -3.19
CA SER A 82 9.88 -17.17 -3.92
C SER A 82 8.62 -17.22 -3.03
N PRO A 83 8.51 -16.35 -2.01
CA PRO A 83 7.35 -16.35 -1.13
C PRO A 83 6.09 -15.94 -1.89
N THR A 84 5.01 -16.65 -1.65
CA THR A 84 3.67 -16.33 -2.17
C THR A 84 2.68 -16.27 -1.01
N PHE A 85 1.76 -15.32 -1.08
CA PHE A 85 0.84 -15.02 0.01
C PHE A 85 -0.57 -15.45 -0.37
N SER A 86 -1.28 -16.06 0.58
CA SER A 86 -2.69 -16.40 0.48
C SER A 86 -3.42 -15.83 1.68
N GLY A 87 -4.41 -14.97 1.44
CA GLY A 87 -5.14 -14.31 2.51
C GLY A 87 -6.09 -13.26 1.96
N THR A 88 -7.21 -13.06 2.65
CA THR A 88 -8.16 -11.98 2.34
C THR A 88 -7.65 -10.70 2.98
N THR A 89 -7.83 -9.56 2.31
CA THR A 89 -7.48 -8.23 2.82
C THR A 89 -8.55 -7.68 3.80
N ASP A 90 -9.39 -8.55 4.39
CA ASP A 90 -10.47 -8.11 5.26
C ASP A 90 -9.92 -7.69 6.63
N VAL A 91 -9.88 -6.38 6.84
CA VAL A 91 -9.59 -5.78 8.13
C VAL A 91 -10.84 -5.92 9.01
N VAL A 92 -10.90 -6.97 9.82
CA VAL A 92 -11.96 -7.15 10.83
C VAL A 92 -11.44 -6.64 12.18
N GLY A 93 -12.03 -5.57 12.70
CA GLY A 93 -11.79 -5.12 14.08
C GLY A 93 -10.57 -4.21 14.32
N GLY A 94 -9.90 -3.73 13.26
CA GLY A 94 -8.78 -2.78 13.37
C GLY A 94 -7.40 -3.42 13.56
N GLU A 95 -7.34 -4.75 13.65
CA GLU A 95 -6.10 -5.52 13.58
C GLU A 95 -5.93 -6.13 12.19
N LEU A 96 -4.69 -6.19 11.70
CA LEU A 96 -4.40 -6.88 10.44
C LEU A 96 -4.62 -8.38 10.65
N PRO A 97 -5.34 -9.08 9.76
CA PRO A 97 -5.50 -10.52 9.89
C PRO A 97 -4.15 -11.23 9.68
N PRO A 98 -3.93 -12.38 10.36
CA PRO A 98 -2.80 -13.25 10.03
C PRO A 98 -2.83 -13.66 8.56
N MET A 99 -1.68 -13.61 7.89
CA MET A 99 -1.58 -13.87 6.45
C MET A 99 -0.87 -15.18 6.20
N ALA A 100 -1.51 -16.12 5.50
CA ALA A 100 -0.84 -17.36 5.15
C ALA A 100 0.18 -17.10 4.02
N TRP A 101 1.28 -17.83 4.06
CA TRP A 101 2.31 -17.77 3.03
C TRP A 101 2.86 -19.17 2.76
N GLN A 102 3.46 -19.33 1.59
CA GLN A 102 4.23 -20.49 1.21
C GLN A 102 5.49 -20.02 0.48
N ALA A 103 6.61 -20.68 0.74
CA ALA A 103 7.89 -20.36 0.12
C ALA A 103 8.74 -21.62 0.00
N ILE A 104 9.94 -21.49 -0.54
CA ILE A 104 10.97 -22.53 -0.54
C ILE A 104 12.03 -22.16 0.48
N ARG A 105 12.47 -23.10 1.32
CA ARG A 105 13.61 -22.92 2.23
C ARG A 105 14.48 -24.16 2.14
N ASP A 106 15.77 -23.97 1.89
CA ASP A 106 16.73 -25.08 1.75
C ASP A 106 16.29 -26.17 0.75
N GLY A 107 15.55 -25.79 -0.30
CA GLY A 107 15.03 -26.69 -1.33
C GLY A 107 13.68 -27.35 -1.02
N GLU A 108 13.12 -27.15 0.17
CA GLU A 108 11.83 -27.71 0.59
C GLU A 108 10.72 -26.66 0.59
N ARG A 109 9.49 -27.07 0.26
CA ARG A 109 8.34 -26.16 0.28
C ARG A 109 7.83 -26.03 1.71
N VAL A 110 7.96 -24.83 2.27
CA VAL A 110 7.51 -24.50 3.62
C VAL A 110 6.23 -23.66 3.53
N ARG A 111 5.33 -23.87 4.50
CA ARG A 111 4.12 -23.06 4.68
C ARG A 111 4.16 -22.42 6.05
N GLY A 112 3.55 -21.24 6.16
CA GLY A 112 3.47 -20.55 7.42
C GLY A 112 2.39 -19.50 7.45
N VAL A 113 2.37 -18.79 8.57
CA VAL A 113 1.49 -17.66 8.82
C VAL A 113 2.35 -16.48 9.28
N LEU A 114 2.10 -15.33 8.69
CA LEU A 114 2.65 -14.05 9.08
C LEU A 114 1.69 -13.43 10.11
N HIS A 115 2.11 -13.34 11.36
CA HIS A 115 1.30 -12.74 12.43
C HIS A 115 1.75 -11.29 12.67
N PRO A 116 0.83 -10.31 12.60
CA PRO A 116 1.16 -8.95 13.00
C PRO A 116 1.38 -8.92 14.52
N LEU A 117 2.43 -8.23 14.93
CA LEU A 117 2.70 -7.94 16.34
C LEU A 117 2.26 -6.49 16.61
N ASP A 118 3.23 -5.57 16.74
CA ASP A 118 2.98 -4.14 16.89
C ASP A 118 3.72 -3.33 15.83
N GLY A 119 3.03 -2.35 15.25
CA GLY A 119 3.59 -1.44 14.24
C GLY A 119 4.10 -2.21 13.02
N ASP A 120 5.39 -2.07 12.74
CA ASP A 120 6.05 -2.64 11.57
C ASP A 120 6.62 -4.05 11.84
N ARG A 121 6.33 -4.65 13.00
CA ARG A 121 6.88 -5.96 13.40
C ARG A 121 5.92 -7.10 13.09
N TRP A 122 6.47 -8.16 12.51
CA TRP A 122 5.74 -9.35 12.11
C TRP A 122 6.46 -10.61 12.55
N GLU A 123 5.70 -11.59 13.05
CA GLU A 123 6.21 -12.93 13.37
C GLU A 123 5.96 -13.86 12.16
N ILE A 124 7.04 -14.38 11.59
CA ILE A 124 7.00 -15.48 10.63
C ILE A 124 6.88 -16.76 11.44
N ARG A 125 5.75 -17.46 11.33
CA ARG A 125 5.50 -18.74 11.99
C ARG A 125 5.32 -19.85 10.96
N GLU A 126 6.25 -20.79 10.91
CA GLU A 126 6.10 -21.98 10.05
C GLU A 126 5.08 -22.93 10.67
N LEU A 127 4.24 -23.51 9.81
CA LEU A 127 3.32 -24.57 10.22
C LEU A 127 4.04 -25.92 10.14
N PRO A 128 3.89 -26.80 11.15
CA PRO A 128 4.34 -28.17 11.03
C PRO A 128 3.56 -28.85 9.89
N GLU A 129 4.24 -29.72 9.14
CA GLU A 129 3.61 -30.55 8.10
C GLU A 129 2.42 -31.37 8.62
#